data_AF-A0A0C9WDI2-F1
#
_entry.id   AF-A0A0C9WDI2-F1
#
_cell.length_a   1.000
_cell.length_b   1.000
_cell.length_c   1.000
_cell.angle_alpha   90.00
_cell.angle_beta   90.00
_cell.angle_gamma   90.00
#
_symmetry.space_group_name_H-M   'P 1'
#
loop_
_entity.id
_entity.type
_entity.pdbx_description
1 polymer ?
#
loop_
_entity_poly.entity_id
_entity_poly.type
_entity_poly.pdbx_seq_one_letter_code
_entity_poly.pdbx_strand_id
1 'polypeptide(L)' 'IFRCDLVHQRKMQPKSEADDNNVSRLAGEIWREMTPKQKQPWLELAVQEKERHALLYPDYKYTPIH' A
#
# COMPACT_ATOMS: atom_id res chain seq x y z
N ILE A 1 -0.77 -0.43 3.97
CA ILE A 1 0.42 0.34 4.40
C ILE A 1 0.65 1.54 3.47
N PHE A 2 1.04 1.36 2.19
CA PHE A 2 1.27 2.48 1.25
C PHE A 2 0.05 3.37 0.94
N ARG A 3 -1.14 2.76 0.73
CA ARG A 3 -2.36 3.53 0.42
C ARG A 3 -2.82 4.45 1.55
N CYS A 4 -2.59 4.07 2.81
CA CYS A 4 -2.97 4.93 3.95
C CYS A 4 -2.10 6.17 4.03
N ASP A 5 -0.81 6.05 3.73
CA ASP A 5 0.14 7.17 3.80
C ASP A 5 -0.08 8.15 2.65
N LEU A 6 -0.34 7.63 1.44
CA LEU A 6 -0.69 8.45 0.27
C LEU A 6 -1.98 9.26 0.50
N VAL A 7 -2.99 8.65 1.14
CA VAL A 7 -4.23 9.34 1.53
C VAL A 7 -3.96 10.44 2.56
N HIS A 8 -3.07 10.20 3.54
CA HIS A 8 -2.71 11.21 4.54
C HIS A 8 -1.89 12.35 3.95
N GLN A 9 -0.94 12.06 3.05
CA GLN A 9 -0.11 13.06 2.38
C GLN A 9 -0.96 13.96 1.47
N ARG A 10 -2.02 13.42 0.86
CA ARG A 10 -2.96 14.17 0.00
C ARG A 10 -3.96 15.03 0.78
N LYS A 11 -4.23 14.74 2.07
CA LYS A 11 -5.06 15.61 2.94
C LYS A 11 -4.45 17.00 3.19
N MET A 12 -3.19 17.23 2.83
CA MET A 12 -2.56 18.57 2.87
C MET A 12 -2.86 19.44 1.63
N GLN A 13 -3.60 18.94 0.63
CA GLN A 13 -4.04 19.70 -0.55
C GLN A 13 -5.57 19.89 -0.51
N PRO A 14 -6.12 21.04 -0.96
CA PRO A 14 -7.55 21.34 -0.88
C PRO A 14 -8.38 20.35 -1.71
N LYS A 15 -9.33 19.70 -1.04
CA LYS A 15 -10.15 18.54 -1.49
C LYS A 15 -11.13 18.88 -2.62
N SER A 16 -11.27 17.98 -3.59
CA SER A 16 -12.53 17.79 -4.34
C SER A 16 -13.06 16.37 -4.13
N GLU A 17 -14.36 16.18 -4.02
CA GLU A 17 -15.03 14.89 -3.75
C GLU A 17 -14.78 13.83 -4.85
N ALA A 18 -14.35 14.26 -6.05
CA ALA A 18 -13.99 13.40 -7.16
C ALA A 18 -12.67 12.61 -6.93
N ASP A 19 -11.83 13.06 -6.00
CA ASP A 19 -10.52 12.46 -5.79
C ASP A 19 -10.56 11.18 -4.96
N ASP A 20 -11.54 11.03 -4.07
CA ASP A 20 -11.67 9.86 -3.18
C ASP A 20 -11.91 8.57 -3.98
N ASN A 21 -12.61 8.65 -5.12
CA ASN A 21 -12.83 7.53 -6.03
C ASN A 21 -11.61 7.21 -6.92
N ASN A 22 -10.71 8.16 -7.13
CA ASN A 22 -9.54 7.99 -7.99
C ASN A 22 -8.26 7.64 -7.23
N VAL A 23 -8.26 7.67 -5.89
CA VAL A 23 -7.08 7.34 -5.07
C VAL A 23 -6.51 5.97 -5.43
N SER A 24 -7.36 4.96 -5.67
CA SER A 24 -6.87 3.61 -6.01
C SER A 24 -6.16 3.55 -7.35
N ARG A 25 -6.61 4.34 -8.34
CA ARG A 25 -5.97 4.44 -9.66
C ARG A 25 -4.67 5.22 -9.57
N LEU A 26 -4.73 6.41 -8.95
CA LEU A 26 -3.58 7.28 -8.77
C LEU A 26 -2.49 6.61 -7.91
N ALA A 27 -2.85 5.86 -6.87
CA ALA A 27 -1.89 5.09 -6.09
C ALA A 27 -1.14 4.05 -6.94
N GLY A 28 -1.82 3.47 -7.93
CA GLY A 28 -1.20 2.58 -8.90
C GLY A 28 -0.26 3.30 -9.87
N GLU A 29 -0.64 4.50 -10.31
CA GLU A 29 0.18 5.36 -11.19
C GLU A 29 1.43 5.87 -10.46
N ILE A 30 1.26 6.46 -9.28
CA ILE A 30 2.38 6.91 -8.42
C ILE A 30 3.29 5.73 -8.09
N TRP A 31 2.73 4.56 -7.78
CA TRP A 31 3.55 3.37 -7.58
C TRP A 31 4.31 2.99 -8.85
N ARG A 32 3.75 3.14 -10.05
CA ARG A 32 4.50 2.87 -11.30
C ARG A 32 5.61 3.90 -11.52
N GLU A 33 5.32 5.18 -11.31
CA GLU A 33 6.24 6.30 -11.51
C GLU A 33 7.34 6.39 -10.45
N MET A 34 7.10 5.86 -9.25
CA MET A 34 8.10 5.85 -8.17
C MET A 34 9.39 5.12 -8.59
N THR A 35 10.51 5.73 -8.26
CA THR A 35 11.83 5.13 -8.51
C THR A 35 12.08 3.92 -7.60
N PRO A 36 12.99 2.99 -7.97
CA PRO A 36 13.30 1.82 -7.15
C PRO A 36 13.74 2.19 -5.73
N LYS A 37 14.47 3.31 -5.56
CA LYS A 37 14.88 3.84 -4.25
C LYS A 37 13.71 4.25 -3.38
N GLN A 38 12.68 4.86 -3.96
CA GLN A 38 11.48 5.25 -3.23
C GLN A 38 10.60 4.05 -2.89
N LYS A 39 10.63 3.00 -3.71
CA LYS A 39 9.91 1.72 -3.47
C LYS A 39 10.58 0.84 -2.41
N GLN A 40 11.89 0.90 -2.30
CA GLN A 40 12.67 0.09 -1.35
C GLN A 40 12.10 0.05 0.07
N PRO A 41 11.85 1.18 0.75
CA PRO A 41 11.30 1.14 2.11
C PRO A 41 9.94 0.43 2.18
N TRP A 42 9.09 0.61 1.16
CA TRP A 42 7.78 -0.06 1.10
C TRP A 42 7.88 -1.56 0.84
N LEU A 43 8.86 -1.97 0.03
CA LEU A 43 9.15 -3.38 -0.22
C LEU A 43 9.71 -4.04 1.04
N GLU A 44 10.62 -3.39 1.75
CA GLU A 44 11.15 -3.87 3.03
C GLU A 44 10.05 -4.01 4.08
N LEU A 45 9.20 -2.99 4.22
CA LEU A 45 8.02 -3.05 5.10
C LEU A 45 7.07 -4.20 4.71
N ALA A 46 6.86 -4.44 3.41
CA ALA A 46 6.02 -5.54 2.95
C ALA A 46 6.64 -6.91 3.26
N VAL A 47 7.96 -7.04 3.15
CA VAL A 47 8.69 -8.27 3.52
C VAL A 47 8.60 -8.49 5.03
N GLN A 48 8.89 -7.47 5.84
CA GLN A 48 8.78 -7.55 7.29
C GLN A 48 7.37 -7.92 7.74
N GLU A 49 6.34 -7.33 7.14
CA GLU A 49 4.96 -7.67 7.47
C GLU A 49 4.61 -9.10 7.06
N LYS A 50 5.12 -9.58 5.92
CA LYS A 50 4.96 -10.97 5.49
C LYS A 50 5.63 -11.94 6.45
N GLU A 51 6.85 -11.65 6.88
CA GLU A 51 7.58 -12.46 7.87
C GLU A 51 6.87 -12.44 9.22
N ARG A 52 6.46 -11.26 9.69
CA ARG A 52 5.67 -11.10 10.91
C ARG A 52 4.39 -11.90 10.86
N HIS A 53 3.67 -11.86 9.75
CA HIS A 53 2.44 -12.62 9.55
C HIS A 53 2.70 -14.14 9.52
N ALA A 54 3.80 -14.58 8.89
CA ALA A 54 4.20 -15.98 8.86
C ALA A 54 4.58 -16.50 10.26
N LEU A 55 5.24 -15.66 11.07
CA LEU A 55 5.56 -15.97 12.47
C LEU A 55 4.32 -15.99 13.37
N LEU A 56 3.42 -15.02 13.18
CA LEU A 56 2.22 -14.88 14.01
C LEU A 56 1.17 -15.95 13.66
N TYR A 57 1.12 -16.39 12.41
CA TYR A 57 0.20 -17.40 11.94
C TYR A 57 0.93 -18.51 11.17
N PRO A 58 1.61 -19.43 11.88
CA PRO A 58 2.37 -20.52 11.26
C PRO A 58 1.47 -21.49 10.47
N ASP A 59 0.21 -21.66 10.88
CA ASP A 59 -0.78 -22.50 10.19
C ASP A 59 -1.64 -21.72 9.17
N TYR A 60 -1.33 -20.44 8.92
CA TYR A 60 -2.09 -19.65 7.94
C TYR A 60 -1.79 -20.08 6.53
N LYS A 61 -2.75 -20.81 5.95
CA LYS A 61 -2.79 -21.13 4.54
C LYS A 61 -3.87 -20.28 3.89
N TYR A 62 -3.48 -19.37 2.99
CA TYR A 62 -4.44 -18.63 2.19
C TYR A 62 -5.23 -19.61 1.33
N THR A 63 -6.46 -19.92 1.76
CA THR A 63 -7.42 -20.72 1.01
C THR A 63 -8.45 -19.76 0.45
N PRO A 64 -8.30 -19.28 -0.79
CA PRO A 64 -9.35 -18.53 -1.44
C PRO A 64 -10.54 -19.48 -1.63
N ILE A 65 -11.60 -19.22 -0.87
CA ILE A 65 -12.89 -19.90 -1.03
C ILE A 65 -13.45 -19.40 -2.36
N HIS A 66 -13.54 -20.30 -3.34
CA HIS A 66 -14.05 -20.00 -4.67
C HIS A 66 -15.47 -20.53 -4.84
#